data_AF-A0A2V3UBY2-F1
#
_entry.id   AF-A0A2V3UBY2-F1
#
_cell.length_a   1.000
_cell.length_b   1.000
_cell.length_c   1.000
_cell.angle_alpha   90.00
_cell.angle_beta   90.00
_cell.angle_gamma   90.00
#
_symmetry.space_group_name_H-M   'P 1'
#
loop_
_entity.id
_entity.type
_entity.pdbx_description
1 polymer ?
#
loop_
_entity_poly.entity_id
_entity_poly.type
_entity_poly.pdbx_seq_one_letter_code
_entity_poly.pdbx_strand_id
1 'polypeptide(L)'
;MDTFTEPALNALSAAVARLSGSDRSFAESLLSQAASRPLSDKQMFWVRELTGRASQPKPAPVDIGEMAGILRLFDTAQKHLKRPAIVLQVAGVGEVRISRAGVNARVPGSLNVSENAPYGVGRWFGRVLTSGQFETRGCAPDGLVEGLKAFAEDPAGVASEHGRMTGRCCFCNSKLTDERSTGVGYGQTCAKHFGLPWGAKVPSDDLFARAL
;
A
#
# COMPACT_ATOMS: atom_id res chain seq x y z
N MET A 1 29.96 -12.53 -29.51
CA MET A 1 28.78 -12.07 -28.74
C MET A 1 27.70 -13.11 -28.93
N ASP A 2 27.07 -13.56 -27.85
CA ASP A 2 25.99 -14.53 -27.91
C ASP A 2 24.79 -13.93 -28.66
N THR A 3 24.15 -14.67 -29.58
CA THR A 3 23.15 -14.15 -30.54
C THR A 3 21.92 -13.52 -29.87
N PHE A 4 21.72 -13.74 -28.58
CA PHE A 4 20.62 -13.21 -27.77
C PHE A 4 20.95 -11.89 -27.05
N THR A 5 22.22 -11.48 -26.98
CA THR A 5 22.66 -10.32 -26.19
C THR A 5 22.43 -8.99 -26.92
N GLU A 6 22.79 -8.94 -28.20
CA GLU A 6 22.70 -7.74 -29.02
C GLU A 6 21.25 -7.25 -29.22
N PRO A 7 20.26 -8.13 -29.50
CA PRO A 7 18.86 -7.70 -29.60
C PRO A 7 18.33 -7.06 -28.31
N ALA A 8 18.71 -7.59 -27.13
CA ALA A 8 18.26 -7.07 -25.85
C ALA A 8 18.85 -5.68 -25.53
N LEU A 9 20.13 -5.47 -25.86
CA LEU A 9 20.79 -4.17 -25.71
C LEU A 9 20.19 -3.12 -26.65
N ASN A 10 19.92 -3.48 -27.90
CA ASN A 10 19.28 -2.60 -28.88
C ASN A 10 17.87 -2.21 -28.42
N ALA A 11 17.10 -3.16 -27.88
CA ALA A 11 15.77 -2.89 -27.33
C ALA A 11 15.82 -1.91 -26.14
N LEU A 12 16.76 -2.10 -25.21
CA LEU A 12 16.94 -1.15 -24.09
C LEU A 12 17.35 0.24 -24.58
N SER A 13 18.31 0.32 -25.51
CA SER A 13 18.78 1.58 -26.10
C SER A 13 17.63 2.37 -26.73
N ALA A 14 16.75 1.70 -27.50
CA ALA A 14 15.58 2.33 -28.11
C ALA A 14 14.52 2.79 -27.08
N ALA A 15 14.49 2.18 -25.90
CA ALA A 15 13.49 2.45 -24.87
C ALA A 15 13.98 3.36 -23.73
N VAL A 16 15.28 3.64 -23.63
CA VAL A 16 15.92 4.33 -22.50
C VAL A 16 15.31 5.71 -22.20
N ALA A 17 14.89 6.44 -23.25
CA ALA A 17 14.28 7.76 -23.12
C ALA A 17 12.91 7.74 -22.40
N ARG A 18 12.26 6.58 -22.32
CA ARG A 18 10.97 6.39 -21.61
C ARG A 18 11.17 6.06 -20.13
N LEU A 19 12.39 5.71 -19.73
CA LEU A 19 12.74 5.52 -18.33
C LEU A 19 12.95 6.86 -17.63
N SER A 20 12.74 6.89 -16.32
CA SER A 20 12.95 8.09 -15.50
C SER A 20 13.73 7.77 -14.22
N GLY A 21 14.37 8.80 -13.66
CA GLY A 21 15.10 8.71 -12.39
C GLY A 21 16.19 7.63 -12.42
N SER A 22 16.24 6.83 -11.34
CA SER A 22 17.26 5.79 -11.15
C SER A 22 17.27 4.71 -12.23
N ASP A 23 16.11 4.38 -12.80
CA ASP A 23 16.02 3.33 -13.82
C ASP A 23 16.69 3.80 -15.12
N ARG A 24 16.56 5.08 -15.48
CA ARG A 24 17.25 5.67 -16.63
C ARG A 24 18.76 5.69 -16.42
N SER A 25 19.22 6.23 -15.29
CA SER A 25 20.66 6.29 -14.99
C SER A 25 21.31 4.91 -14.95
N PHE A 26 20.59 3.90 -14.43
CA PHE A 26 21.09 2.53 -14.42
C PHE A 26 21.10 1.89 -15.81
N ALA A 27 20.06 2.12 -16.63
CA ALA A 27 20.05 1.67 -18.02
C ALA A 27 21.21 2.27 -18.83
N GLU A 28 21.45 3.58 -18.71
CA GLU A 28 22.57 4.28 -19.37
C GLU A 28 23.93 3.69 -18.92
N SER A 29 24.08 3.38 -17.63
CA SER A 29 25.28 2.72 -17.11
C SER A 29 25.49 1.31 -17.70
N LEU A 30 24.43 0.52 -17.87
CA LEU A 30 24.51 -0.81 -18.48
C LEU A 30 24.88 -0.73 -19.96
N LEU A 31 24.29 0.21 -20.71
CA LEU A 31 24.59 0.44 -22.13
C LEU A 31 26.04 0.90 -22.33
N SER A 32 26.51 1.84 -21.49
CA SER A 32 27.90 2.30 -21.51
C SER A 32 28.88 1.16 -21.20
N GLN A 33 28.57 0.31 -20.22
CA GLN A 33 29.40 -0.85 -19.92
C GLN A 33 29.43 -1.85 -21.09
N ALA A 34 28.30 -2.13 -21.72
CA ALA A 34 28.19 -3.09 -22.82
C ALA A 34 29.02 -2.70 -24.05
N ALA A 35 29.26 -1.40 -24.26
CA ALA A 35 30.12 -0.89 -25.32
C ALA A 35 31.61 -1.24 -25.13
N SER A 36 32.04 -1.48 -23.88
CA SER A 36 33.45 -1.73 -23.54
C SER A 36 33.72 -3.18 -23.13
N ARG A 37 32.73 -3.87 -22.57
CA ARG A 37 32.88 -5.25 -22.11
C ARG A 37 31.53 -5.99 -22.06
N PRO A 38 31.53 -7.33 -22.17
CA PRO A 38 30.33 -8.12 -21.97
C PRO A 38 29.68 -7.88 -20.61
N LEU A 39 28.34 -7.91 -20.58
CA LEU A 39 27.57 -7.85 -19.34
C LEU A 39 27.45 -9.25 -18.74
N SER A 40 27.41 -9.32 -17.40
CA SER A 40 27.10 -10.58 -16.70
C SER A 40 25.62 -10.98 -16.84
N ASP A 41 25.28 -12.24 -16.55
CA ASP A 41 23.88 -12.72 -16.60
C ASP A 41 22.94 -11.91 -15.71
N LYS A 42 23.41 -11.49 -14.53
CA LYS A 42 22.66 -10.62 -13.62
C LYS A 42 22.40 -9.24 -14.23
N GLN A 43 23.35 -8.71 -14.98
CA GLN A 43 23.17 -7.45 -15.69
C GLN A 43 22.25 -7.61 -16.89
N MET A 44 22.34 -8.73 -17.62
CA MET A 44 21.42 -9.05 -18.70
C MET A 44 19.98 -9.27 -18.23
N PHE A 45 19.78 -9.80 -17.01
CA PHE A 45 18.48 -9.79 -16.35
C PHE A 45 17.92 -8.37 -16.22
N TRP A 46 18.74 -7.43 -15.72
CA TRP A 46 18.33 -6.02 -15.59
C TRP A 46 18.10 -5.32 -16.93
N VAL A 47 18.86 -5.65 -17.99
CA VAL A 47 18.59 -5.13 -19.34
C VAL A 47 17.16 -5.49 -19.77
N ARG A 48 16.75 -6.75 -19.60
CA ARG A 48 15.40 -7.22 -19.95
C ARG A 48 14.33 -6.58 -19.07
N GLU A 49 14.57 -6.53 -17.76
CA GLU A 49 13.67 -5.91 -16.78
C GLU A 49 13.41 -4.42 -17.09
N LEU A 50 14.48 -3.64 -17.32
CA LEU A 50 14.38 -2.21 -17.63
C LEU A 50 13.72 -1.96 -18.99
N THR A 51 13.97 -2.81 -19.98
CA THR A 51 13.26 -2.74 -21.28
C THR A 51 11.76 -2.98 -21.11
N GLY A 52 11.38 -3.96 -20.27
CA GLY A 52 9.99 -4.21 -19.91
C GLY A 52 9.33 -3.01 -19.23
N ARG A 53 10.02 -2.40 -18.25
CA ARG A 53 9.54 -1.19 -17.57
C ARG A 53 9.41 0.01 -18.50
N ALA A 54 10.35 0.19 -19.42
CA ALA A 54 10.27 1.27 -20.41
C ALA A 54 9.05 1.13 -21.36
N SER A 55 8.51 -0.08 -21.48
CA SER A 55 7.31 -0.37 -22.26
C SER A 55 6.01 -0.25 -21.45
N GLN A 56 6.10 -0.09 -20.12
CA GLN A 56 4.96 0.04 -19.22
C GLN A 56 5.04 1.38 -18.48
N PRO A 57 4.26 2.41 -18.91
CA PRO A 57 4.29 3.68 -18.21
C PRO A 57 3.93 3.47 -16.74
N LYS A 58 4.72 4.09 -15.84
CA LYS A 58 4.36 4.13 -14.42
C LYS A 58 2.95 4.73 -14.32
N PRO A 59 1.98 4.05 -13.70
CA PRO A 59 0.65 4.60 -13.56
C PRO A 59 0.69 5.93 -12.83
N ALA A 60 -0.11 6.89 -13.31
CA ALA A 60 -0.28 8.15 -12.62
C ALA A 60 -0.83 7.91 -11.20
N PRO A 61 -0.42 8.73 -10.20
CA PRO A 61 -1.04 8.68 -8.88
C PRO A 61 -2.55 8.91 -8.98
N VAL A 62 -3.32 8.15 -8.20
CA VAL A 62 -4.78 8.28 -8.15
C VAL A 62 -5.17 8.96 -6.85
N ASP A 63 -6.04 9.96 -6.92
CA ASP A 63 -6.59 10.61 -5.73
C ASP A 63 -7.61 9.69 -5.03
N ILE A 64 -7.40 9.44 -3.74
CA ILE A 64 -8.29 8.65 -2.90
C ILE A 64 -9.02 9.48 -1.83
N GLY A 65 -8.82 10.80 -1.80
CA GLY A 65 -9.49 11.71 -0.89
C GLY A 65 -8.73 12.04 0.39
N GLU A 66 -9.44 12.65 1.34
CA GLU A 66 -8.88 13.25 2.55
C GLU A 66 -8.36 12.21 3.56
N MET A 67 -7.10 12.37 3.97
CA MET A 67 -6.42 11.36 4.80
C MET A 67 -6.54 11.60 6.30
N ALA A 68 -7.13 12.73 6.72
CA ALA A 68 -7.11 13.16 8.12
C ALA A 68 -7.71 12.10 9.08
N GLY A 69 -8.81 11.45 8.68
CA GLY A 69 -9.44 10.39 9.48
C GLY A 69 -8.52 9.19 9.70
N ILE A 70 -7.95 8.65 8.63
CA ILE A 70 -7.02 7.51 8.68
C ILE A 70 -5.75 7.86 9.46
N LEU A 71 -5.18 9.05 9.23
CA LEU A 71 -3.97 9.49 9.92
C LEU A 71 -4.20 9.60 11.43
N ARG A 72 -5.36 10.11 11.88
CA ARG A 72 -5.74 10.14 13.30
C ARG A 72 -5.79 8.75 13.94
N LEU A 73 -6.29 7.74 13.22
CA LEU A 73 -6.29 6.35 13.69
C LEU A 73 -4.85 5.88 13.98
N PHE A 74 -3.93 6.11 13.04
CA PHE A 74 -2.52 5.73 13.20
C PHE A 74 -1.81 6.55 14.29
N ASP A 75 -2.05 7.86 14.36
CA ASP A 75 -1.46 8.73 15.39
C ASP A 75 -1.87 8.31 16.80
N THR A 76 -3.14 7.95 16.98
CA THR A 76 -3.63 7.44 18.27
C THR A 76 -3.00 6.09 18.59
N ALA A 77 -2.97 5.18 17.61
CA ALA A 77 -2.42 3.84 17.80
C ALA A 77 -0.92 3.85 18.09
N GLN A 78 -0.13 4.76 17.51
CA GLN A 78 1.31 4.87 17.75
C GLN A 78 1.68 5.22 19.19
N LYS A 79 0.77 5.81 19.96
CA LYS A 79 0.97 6.07 21.40
C LYS A 79 1.06 4.79 22.23
N HIS A 80 0.55 3.68 21.69
CA HIS A 80 0.44 2.40 22.39
C HIS A 80 1.11 1.24 21.64
N LEU A 81 1.26 1.35 20.32
CA LEU A 81 1.75 0.29 19.43
C LEU A 81 3.00 0.73 18.68
N LYS A 82 4.03 -0.13 18.66
CA LYS A 82 5.28 0.12 17.93
C LYS A 82 5.09 0.14 16.41
N ARG A 83 4.17 -0.68 15.90
CA ARG A 83 3.93 -0.89 14.46
C ARG A 83 2.43 -1.10 14.19
N PRO A 84 1.60 -0.06 14.38
CA PRO A 84 0.18 -0.18 14.09
C PRO A 84 -0.05 -0.50 12.62
N ALA A 85 -1.05 -1.34 12.37
CA ALA A 85 -1.52 -1.68 11.04
C ALA A 85 -3.03 -1.92 11.11
N ILE A 86 -3.68 -1.79 9.96
CA ILE A 86 -5.11 -2.02 9.78
C ILE A 86 -5.24 -2.99 8.61
N VAL A 87 -5.95 -4.09 8.82
CA VAL A 87 -6.25 -5.09 7.79
C VAL A 87 -7.71 -4.94 7.40
N LEU A 88 -7.97 -4.70 6.12
CA LEU A 88 -9.31 -4.50 5.59
C LEU A 88 -9.64 -5.58 4.55
N GLN A 89 -10.87 -6.04 4.54
CA GLN A 89 -11.36 -6.93 3.52
C GLN A 89 -11.82 -6.06 2.35
N VAL A 90 -11.17 -6.17 1.20
CA VAL A 90 -11.48 -5.37 0.02
C VAL A 90 -12.08 -6.28 -1.05
N ALA A 91 -13.27 -5.91 -1.53
CA ALA A 91 -13.97 -6.67 -2.57
C ALA A 91 -13.11 -6.80 -3.84
N GLY A 92 -13.00 -8.02 -4.38
CA GLY A 92 -12.17 -8.31 -5.55
C GLY A 92 -10.67 -8.45 -5.29
N VAL A 93 -10.18 -8.11 -4.08
CA VAL A 93 -8.75 -8.11 -3.75
C VAL A 93 -8.42 -9.11 -2.63
N GLY A 94 -9.24 -9.18 -1.58
CA GLY A 94 -8.96 -9.94 -0.36
C GLY A 94 -8.51 -9.05 0.81
N GLU A 95 -7.76 -9.62 1.75
CA GLU A 95 -7.27 -8.88 2.91
C GLU A 95 -6.08 -7.98 2.55
N VAL A 96 -6.29 -6.67 2.68
CA VAL A 96 -5.29 -5.63 2.42
C VAL A 96 -4.79 -5.09 3.75
N ARG A 97 -3.47 -5.13 3.94
CA ARG A 97 -2.78 -4.56 5.09
C ARG A 97 -2.30 -3.14 4.77
N ILE A 98 -2.71 -2.21 5.62
CA ILE A 98 -2.31 -0.81 5.59
C ILE A 98 -1.43 -0.53 6.80
N SER A 99 -0.26 0.07 6.59
CA SER A 99 0.67 0.40 7.68
C SER A 99 1.41 1.70 7.42
N ARG A 100 1.65 2.50 8.46
CA ARG A 100 2.38 3.76 8.32
C ARG A 100 3.89 3.54 8.17
N ALA A 101 4.47 4.19 7.17
CA ALA A 101 5.90 4.22 6.93
C ALA A 101 6.61 5.01 8.04
N GLY A 102 7.69 4.42 8.58
CA GLY A 102 8.50 5.05 9.62
C GLY A 102 9.35 6.22 9.12
N VAL A 103 10.02 6.91 10.05
CA VAL A 103 10.84 8.10 9.78
C VAL A 103 12.01 7.87 8.81
N ASN A 104 12.52 6.64 8.74
CA ASN A 104 13.63 6.26 7.86
C ASN A 104 13.17 5.77 6.49
N ALA A 105 11.86 5.76 6.20
CA ALA A 105 11.37 5.35 4.89
C ALA A 105 11.67 6.41 3.83
N ARG A 106 11.71 6.02 2.55
CA ARG A 106 11.86 6.96 1.41
C ARG A 106 10.81 8.09 1.42
N VAL A 107 9.60 7.79 1.87
CA VAL A 107 8.51 8.76 2.06
C VAL A 107 7.96 8.54 3.46
N PRO A 108 8.53 9.20 4.49
CA PRO A 108 8.08 9.06 5.87
C PRO A 108 6.60 9.41 6.02
N GLY A 109 5.89 8.71 6.90
CA GLY A 109 4.48 8.99 7.20
C GLY A 109 3.45 8.51 6.17
N SER A 110 3.86 8.22 4.93
CA SER A 110 3.00 7.57 3.93
C SER A 110 2.44 6.23 4.42
N LEU A 111 1.31 5.79 3.89
CA LEU A 111 0.71 4.50 4.23
C LEU A 111 1.08 3.46 3.18
N ASN A 112 1.78 2.41 3.57
CA ASN A 112 2.05 1.26 2.71
C ASN A 112 0.79 0.39 2.60
N VAL A 113 0.49 -0.02 1.36
CA VAL A 113 -0.64 -0.89 1.03
C VAL A 113 -0.10 -2.19 0.45
N SER A 114 -0.38 -3.31 1.11
CA SER A 114 0.08 -4.64 0.70
C SER A 114 -0.98 -5.70 0.95
N GLU A 115 -0.79 -6.89 0.41
CA GLU A 115 -1.52 -8.08 0.87
C GLU A 115 -1.25 -8.33 2.36
N ASN A 116 -2.25 -8.85 3.06
CA ASN A 116 -2.09 -9.35 4.41
C ASN A 116 -1.45 -10.74 4.39
N ALA A 117 -0.13 -10.77 4.30
CA ALA A 117 0.66 -12.01 4.27
C ALA A 117 1.90 -11.89 5.17
N PRO A 118 2.59 -13.01 5.44
CA PRO A 118 3.86 -12.97 6.17
C PRO A 118 4.86 -12.00 5.52
N TYR A 119 5.75 -11.48 6.36
CA TYR A 119 6.77 -10.53 5.93
C TYR A 119 7.61 -11.08 4.77
N GLY A 120 7.76 -10.29 3.72
CA GLY A 120 8.53 -10.66 2.52
C GLY A 120 7.77 -11.55 1.52
N VAL A 121 6.55 -11.98 1.84
CA VAL A 121 5.73 -12.83 0.95
C VAL A 121 4.67 -12.01 0.23
N GLY A 122 3.94 -11.17 0.97
CA GLY A 122 2.81 -10.41 0.43
C GLY A 122 3.20 -9.43 -0.68
N ARG A 123 2.37 -9.36 -1.71
CA ARG A 123 2.53 -8.34 -2.75
C ARG A 123 2.36 -6.95 -2.14
N TRP A 124 3.32 -6.07 -2.40
CA TRP A 124 3.19 -4.65 -2.12
C TRP A 124 2.51 -3.96 -3.32
N PHE A 125 1.34 -3.36 -3.08
CA PHE A 125 0.55 -2.71 -4.12
C PHE A 125 1.04 -1.29 -4.38
N GLY A 126 1.42 -0.58 -3.32
CA GLY A 126 1.85 0.81 -3.42
C GLY A 126 1.82 1.54 -2.09
N ARG A 127 1.81 2.87 -2.16
CA ARG A 127 1.68 3.74 -0.99
C ARG A 127 0.64 4.82 -1.21
N VAL A 128 -0.03 5.21 -0.14
CA VAL A 128 -0.86 6.41 -0.08
C VAL A 128 -0.04 7.52 0.58
N LEU A 129 0.11 8.65 -0.10
CA LEU A 129 0.73 9.85 0.43
C LEU A 129 -0.21 10.53 1.44
N THR A 130 0.33 11.34 2.34
CA THR A 130 -0.48 12.10 3.30
C THR A 130 -1.41 13.11 2.62
N SER A 131 -1.16 13.43 1.34
CA SER A 131 -2.00 14.26 0.47
C SER A 131 -3.22 13.53 -0.12
N GLY A 132 -3.39 12.22 0.12
CA GLY A 132 -4.49 11.44 -0.48
C GLY A 132 -4.15 10.80 -1.83
N GLN A 133 -2.92 10.95 -2.32
CA GLN A 133 -2.51 10.32 -3.58
C GLN A 133 -2.01 8.89 -3.38
N PHE A 134 -2.62 7.94 -4.06
CA PHE A 134 -2.16 6.56 -4.14
C PHE A 134 -1.18 6.36 -5.30
N GLU A 135 0.08 6.07 -4.96
CA GLU A 135 1.13 5.69 -5.90
C GLU A 135 1.27 4.16 -5.94
N THR A 136 0.83 3.55 -7.04
CA THR A 136 0.94 2.11 -7.28
C THR A 136 2.29 1.72 -7.88
N ARG A 137 2.74 0.49 -7.62
CA ARG A 137 3.93 -0.12 -8.26
C ARG A 137 3.65 -0.62 -9.68
N GLY A 138 2.38 -0.85 -10.03
CA GLY A 138 1.94 -1.36 -11.34
C GLY A 138 0.42 -1.23 -11.47
N CYS A 139 -0.26 -2.13 -12.17
CA CYS A 139 -1.73 -2.12 -12.15
C CYS A 139 -2.23 -2.47 -10.73
N ALA A 140 -3.02 -1.57 -10.14
CA ALA A 140 -3.73 -1.84 -8.90
C ALA A 140 -4.79 -2.93 -9.18
N PRO A 141 -4.96 -3.94 -8.30
CA PRO A 141 -6.06 -4.88 -8.43
C PRO A 141 -7.42 -4.17 -8.50
N ASP A 142 -8.34 -4.74 -9.27
CA ASP A 142 -9.70 -4.22 -9.38
C ASP A 142 -10.35 -4.14 -8.00
N GLY A 143 -10.95 -2.99 -7.69
CA GLY A 143 -11.57 -2.71 -6.39
C GLY A 143 -10.62 -2.14 -5.32
N LEU A 144 -9.30 -2.18 -5.50
CA LEU A 144 -8.37 -1.65 -4.49
C LEU A 144 -8.54 -0.15 -4.27
N VAL A 145 -8.59 0.64 -5.35
CA VAL A 145 -8.72 2.11 -5.28
C VAL A 145 -10.04 2.49 -4.61
N GLU A 146 -11.13 1.81 -4.95
CA GLU A 146 -12.45 2.07 -4.39
C GLU A 146 -12.52 1.68 -2.91
N GLY A 147 -11.87 0.58 -2.51
CA GLY A 147 -11.71 0.24 -1.09
C GLY A 147 -10.89 1.29 -0.31
N LEU A 148 -9.84 1.84 -0.92
CA LEU A 148 -9.05 2.91 -0.31
C LEU A 148 -9.84 4.22 -0.18
N LYS A 149 -10.64 4.59 -1.19
CA LYS A 149 -11.53 5.76 -1.13
C LYS A 149 -12.59 5.61 -0.03
N ALA A 150 -13.26 4.46 0.02
CA ALA A 150 -14.24 4.18 1.07
C ALA A 150 -13.60 4.27 2.47
N PHE A 151 -12.36 3.79 2.61
CA PHE A 151 -11.65 3.90 3.88
C PHE A 151 -11.22 5.33 4.22
N ALA A 152 -10.89 6.16 3.23
CA ALA A 152 -10.58 7.57 3.45
C ALA A 152 -11.82 8.36 3.88
N GLU A 153 -12.96 8.07 3.26
CA GLU A 153 -14.26 8.69 3.54
C GLU A 153 -14.80 8.32 4.93
N ASP A 154 -14.84 7.03 5.28
CA ASP A 154 -15.32 6.55 6.58
C ASP A 154 -14.40 5.48 7.19
N PRO A 155 -13.29 5.90 7.85
CA PRO A 155 -12.35 4.96 8.43
C PRO A 155 -12.96 4.06 9.51
N ALA A 156 -13.90 4.59 10.31
CA ALA A 156 -14.51 3.87 11.42
C ALA A 156 -15.54 2.86 10.92
N GLY A 157 -16.39 3.25 9.97
CA GLY A 157 -17.37 2.37 9.35
C GLY A 157 -16.72 1.24 8.57
N VAL A 158 -15.70 1.51 7.77
CA VAL A 158 -14.98 0.46 7.02
C VAL A 158 -14.24 -0.50 7.97
N ALA A 159 -13.64 0.00 9.06
CA ALA A 159 -13.04 -0.85 10.09
C ALA A 159 -14.08 -1.74 10.78
N SER A 160 -15.27 -1.20 11.05
CA SER A 160 -16.42 -1.91 11.63
C SER A 160 -16.91 -3.01 10.69
N GLU A 161 -17.08 -2.68 9.41
CA GLU A 161 -17.58 -3.60 8.40
C GLU A 161 -16.65 -4.80 8.20
N HIS A 162 -15.33 -4.58 8.16
CA HIS A 162 -14.37 -5.67 8.10
C HIS A 162 -14.62 -6.71 9.21
N GLY A 163 -14.80 -6.27 10.45
CA GLY A 163 -14.98 -7.21 11.56
C GLY A 163 -16.33 -7.90 11.57
N ARG A 164 -17.39 -7.24 11.09
CA ARG A 164 -18.69 -7.90 10.91
C ARG A 164 -18.64 -8.95 9.80
N MET A 165 -17.98 -8.65 8.69
CA MET A 165 -17.83 -9.57 7.57
C MET A 165 -16.95 -10.78 7.89
N THR A 166 -15.83 -10.57 8.58
CA THR A 166 -14.79 -11.60 8.77
C THR A 166 -14.87 -12.29 10.13
N GLY A 167 -15.57 -11.71 11.09
CA GLY A 167 -15.52 -12.11 12.49
C GLY A 167 -14.16 -11.87 13.15
N ARG A 168 -13.30 -11.01 12.58
CA ARG A 168 -11.96 -10.68 13.10
C ARG A 168 -11.74 -9.18 13.20
N CYS A 169 -11.02 -8.75 14.23
CA CYS A 169 -10.67 -7.35 14.42
C CYS A 169 -9.64 -6.91 13.35
N CYS A 170 -9.93 -5.87 12.56
CA CYS A 170 -9.00 -5.32 11.56
C CYS A 170 -7.66 -4.83 12.15
N PHE A 171 -7.62 -4.50 13.45
CA PHE A 171 -6.44 -3.93 14.11
C PHE A 171 -5.47 -4.98 14.65
N CYS A 172 -5.99 -6.09 15.21
CA CYS A 172 -5.17 -7.14 15.83
C CYS A 172 -5.32 -8.52 15.19
N ASN A 173 -6.20 -8.66 14.19
CA ASN A 173 -6.55 -9.89 13.49
C ASN A 173 -7.05 -11.04 14.38
N SER A 174 -7.43 -10.74 15.63
CA SER A 174 -8.00 -11.74 16.56
C SER A 174 -9.48 -11.95 16.27
N LYS A 175 -9.96 -13.19 16.46
CA LYS A 175 -11.39 -13.52 16.36
C LYS A 175 -12.20 -12.71 17.37
N LEU A 176 -13.32 -12.15 16.92
CA LEU A 176 -14.29 -11.45 17.76
C LEU A 176 -15.22 -12.49 18.40
N THR A 177 -15.25 -12.52 19.72
CA THR A 177 -16.05 -13.50 20.49
C THR A 177 -17.03 -12.86 21.46
N ASP A 178 -16.80 -11.61 21.86
CA ASP A 178 -17.70 -10.82 22.70
C ASP A 178 -18.75 -10.12 21.82
N GLU A 179 -20.02 -10.16 22.25
CA GLU A 179 -21.17 -9.68 21.46
C GLU A 179 -21.08 -8.18 21.11
N ARG A 180 -20.51 -7.36 22.00
CA ARG A 180 -20.29 -5.94 21.72
C ARG A 180 -19.24 -5.78 20.64
N SER A 181 -18.18 -6.60 20.71
CA SER A 181 -17.08 -6.59 19.75
C SER A 181 -17.52 -7.09 18.37
N THR A 182 -18.39 -8.12 18.30
CA THR A 182 -19.00 -8.53 17.02
C THR A 182 -19.99 -7.47 16.52
N GLY A 183 -20.74 -6.82 17.40
CA GLY A 183 -21.67 -5.75 17.05
C GLY A 183 -21.01 -4.51 16.45
N VAL A 184 -19.87 -4.07 17.00
CA VAL A 184 -19.11 -2.92 16.48
C VAL A 184 -18.02 -3.30 15.48
N GLY A 185 -17.65 -4.57 15.35
CA GLY A 185 -16.64 -5.05 14.40
C GLY A 185 -15.18 -4.95 14.85
N TYR A 186 -14.91 -4.63 16.12
CA TYR A 186 -13.55 -4.63 16.67
C TYR A 186 -13.56 -4.75 18.19
N GLY A 187 -12.44 -5.23 18.76
CA GLY A 187 -12.32 -5.45 20.20
C GLY A 187 -12.06 -4.18 21.01
N GLN A 188 -12.45 -4.18 22.28
CA GLN A 188 -12.34 -3.04 23.21
C GLN A 188 -10.95 -2.39 23.25
N THR A 189 -9.91 -3.21 23.42
CA THR A 189 -8.53 -2.73 23.50
C THR A 189 -8.11 -2.04 22.20
N CYS A 190 -8.51 -2.58 21.06
CA CYS A 190 -8.20 -1.98 19.76
C CYS A 190 -8.98 -0.68 19.58
N ALA A 191 -10.26 -0.63 19.97
CA ALA A 191 -11.03 0.60 19.94
C ALA A 191 -10.34 1.71 20.74
N LYS A 192 -9.90 1.42 21.97
CA LYS A 192 -9.13 2.36 22.79
C LYS A 192 -7.82 2.81 22.11
N HIS A 193 -7.05 1.87 21.56
CA HIS A 193 -5.77 2.21 20.91
C HIS A 193 -5.95 3.03 19.65
N PHE A 194 -7.03 2.84 18.90
CA PHE A 194 -7.28 3.54 17.64
C PHE A 194 -8.23 4.75 17.79
N GLY A 195 -8.71 5.04 19.00
CA GLY A 195 -9.59 6.20 19.26
C GLY A 195 -11.02 6.01 18.74
N LEU A 196 -11.53 4.78 18.78
CA LEU A 196 -12.85 4.41 18.27
C LEU A 196 -13.84 4.11 19.41
N PRO A 197 -15.15 4.31 19.19
CA PRO A 197 -16.17 3.98 20.17
C PRO A 197 -16.31 2.47 20.35
N TRP A 198 -16.61 2.01 21.57
CA TRP A 198 -16.87 0.60 21.85
C TRP A 198 -17.94 0.43 22.92
N GLY A 199 -18.88 -0.49 22.72
CA GLY A 199 -19.85 -0.90 23.73
C GLY A 199 -21.15 -0.07 23.84
N ALA A 200 -21.33 0.98 23.06
CA ALA A 200 -22.62 1.67 22.91
C ALA A 200 -23.03 1.71 21.43
N LYS A 201 -24.32 1.50 21.12
CA LYS A 201 -24.88 1.84 19.80
C LYS A 201 -24.68 3.33 19.60
N VAL A 202 -23.67 3.73 18.84
CA VAL A 202 -23.53 5.11 18.41
C VAL A 202 -24.63 5.33 17.35
N PRO A 203 -25.56 6.29 17.54
CA PRO A 203 -26.43 6.72 16.45
C PRO A 203 -25.56 7.15 15.26
N SER A 204 -25.99 6.87 14.03
CA SER A 204 -25.21 7.00 12.79
C SER A 204 -24.55 8.37 12.53
N ASP A 205 -24.91 9.40 13.29
CA ASP A 205 -24.64 10.79 12.95
C ASP A 205 -23.50 11.42 13.78
N ASP A 206 -22.91 10.71 14.76
CA ASP A 206 -22.08 11.34 15.81
C ASP A 206 -20.64 10.80 15.92
N LEU A 207 -20.07 10.24 14.85
CA LEU A 207 -18.69 9.72 14.87
C LEU A 207 -17.60 10.82 14.84
N PHE A 208 -17.96 12.09 14.61
CA PHE A 208 -16.99 13.21 14.56
C PHE A 208 -17.44 14.55 15.16
N ALA A 209 -18.60 14.68 15.81
CA ALA A 209 -19.14 16.01 16.13
C ALA A 209 -18.65 16.67 17.44
N ARG A 210 -17.63 16.16 18.15
CA ARG A 210 -17.17 16.77 19.42
C ARG A 210 -15.66 16.94 19.55
N ALA A 211 -15.10 17.78 18.68
CA ALA A 211 -13.78 18.38 18.86
C ALA A 211 -13.70 19.81 18.29
N LEU A 212 -14.69 20.65 18.63
CA LEU A 212 -14.56 22.12 18.62
C LEU A 212 -14.55 22.61 20.07
#